data_AF-S2WGW5-F1
#
_entry.id   AF-S2WGW5-F1
#
_cell.length_a   1.000
_cell.length_b   1.000
_cell.length_c   1.000
_cell.angle_alpha   90.00
_cell.angle_beta   90.00
_cell.angle_gamma   90.00
#
_symmetry.space_group_name_H-M   'P 1'
#
loop_
_entity.id
_entity.type
_entity.pdbx_description
1 polymer ?
#
loop_
_entity_poly.entity_id
_entity_poly.type
_entity_poly.pdbx_seq_one_letter_code
_entity_poly.pdbx_strand_id
1 'polypeptide(L)'
;MYVDGVQRLDINAGLLVEYAPGLVCAADCAAYAPLRASLLAQVLGRDSIATTLSAMWVYTGYWPADRLIRICSVRAKSRTIRKPAPEERQSIAGLCLTTLPRTITDIFRQEELDVAITCALEVARQRLLEADGWEAAAENLTGRHLAAARAAVHAIAQR
;
A
#
# COMPACT_ATOMS: atom_id res chain seq x y z
N MET A 1 -3.90 -8.67 -19.78
CA MET A 1 -5.37 -8.72 -19.97
C MET A 1 -5.84 -7.27 -19.86
N TYR A 2 -6.58 -6.75 -20.85
CA TYR A 2 -7.01 -5.35 -20.85
C TYR A 2 -8.40 -5.25 -20.23
N VAL A 3 -8.64 -4.24 -19.39
CA VAL A 3 -9.98 -3.88 -18.92
C VAL A 3 -10.77 -3.39 -20.15
N ASP A 4 -11.92 -4.00 -20.43
CA ASP A 4 -12.73 -3.62 -21.59
C ASP A 4 -13.48 -2.28 -21.37
N GLY A 5 -14.11 -1.77 -22.44
CA GLY A 5 -14.80 -0.47 -22.40
C GLY A 5 -15.97 -0.41 -21.43
N VAL A 6 -16.66 -1.53 -21.18
CA VAL A 6 -17.79 -1.60 -20.25
C VAL A 6 -17.28 -1.58 -18.81
N GLN A 7 -16.26 -2.39 -18.52
CA GLN A 7 -15.62 -2.41 -17.21
C GLN A 7 -15.03 -1.05 -16.83
N ARG A 8 -14.50 -0.28 -17.79
CA ARG A 8 -14.04 1.08 -17.51
C ARG A 8 -15.15 2.03 -17.11
N LEU A 9 -16.34 1.91 -17.69
CA LEU A 9 -17.50 2.70 -17.27
C LEU A 9 -17.90 2.36 -15.84
N ASP A 10 -17.92 1.06 -15.50
CA ASP A 10 -18.28 0.61 -14.17
C ASP A 10 -17.23 0.97 -13.10
N ILE A 11 -15.94 1.00 -13.45
CA ILE A 11 -14.88 1.52 -12.57
C ILE A 11 -15.08 3.02 -12.32
N ASN A 12 -15.31 3.80 -13.39
CA ASN A 12 -15.54 5.24 -13.27
C ASN A 12 -16.83 5.56 -12.49
N ALA A 13 -17.82 4.67 -12.55
CA ALA A 13 -19.05 4.75 -11.76
C ALA A 13 -18.88 4.27 -10.31
N GLY A 14 -17.71 3.75 -9.93
CA GLY A 14 -17.44 3.22 -8.60
C GLY A 14 -18.09 1.87 -8.29
N LEU A 15 -18.58 1.15 -9.31
CA LEU A 15 -19.19 -0.17 -9.18
C LEU A 15 -18.14 -1.28 -9.15
N LEU A 16 -17.05 -1.10 -9.90
CA LEU A 16 -15.91 -2.01 -9.95
C LEU A 16 -14.64 -1.33 -9.43
N VAL A 17 -13.73 -2.14 -8.89
CA VAL A 17 -12.39 -1.73 -8.49
C VAL A 17 -11.39 -2.62 -9.21
N GLU A 18 -10.47 -2.02 -9.96
CA GLU A 18 -9.30 -2.72 -10.48
C GLU A 18 -8.29 -2.88 -9.33
N TYR A 19 -7.92 -4.12 -9.01
CA TYR A 19 -7.03 -4.43 -7.89
C TYR A 19 -5.67 -5.01 -8.33
N ALA A 20 -5.58 -5.40 -9.59
CA ALA A 20 -4.36 -5.78 -10.29
C ALA A 20 -4.53 -5.48 -11.79
N PRO A 21 -3.45 -5.41 -12.58
CA PRO A 21 -3.55 -5.09 -14.01
C PRO A 21 -4.54 -5.99 -14.76
N GLY A 22 -5.67 -5.42 -15.19
CA GLY A 22 -6.72 -6.14 -15.90
C GLY A 22 -7.59 -7.05 -15.04
N LEU A 23 -7.47 -7.02 -13.72
CA LEU A 23 -8.32 -7.78 -12.80
C LEU A 23 -9.16 -6.83 -11.97
N VAL A 24 -10.47 -7.04 -12.03
CA VAL A 24 -11.48 -6.21 -11.39
C VAL A 24 -12.34 -7.04 -10.44
N CYS A 25 -12.86 -6.41 -9.40
CA CYS A 25 -13.89 -6.97 -8.53
C CYS A 25 -15.00 -5.94 -8.29
N ALA A 26 -16.14 -6.38 -7.80
CA ALA A 26 -17.17 -5.46 -7.31
C ALA A 26 -16.63 -4.66 -6.11
N ALA A 27 -17.04 -3.39 -6.00
CA ALA A 27 -16.51 -2.48 -4.99
C ALA A 27 -16.79 -2.93 -3.55
N ASP A 28 -17.92 -3.62 -3.32
CA ASP A 28 -18.27 -4.24 -2.04
C ASP A 28 -17.28 -5.34 -1.61
N CYS A 29 -16.75 -6.09 -2.58
CA CYS A 29 -15.71 -7.09 -2.37
C CYS A 29 -14.35 -6.47 -2.02
N ALA A 30 -14.18 -5.17 -2.25
CA ALA A 30 -12.98 -4.41 -1.87
C ALA A 30 -13.20 -3.52 -0.64
N ALA A 31 -14.36 -3.58 0.02
CA ALA A 31 -14.69 -2.67 1.13
C ALA A 31 -13.81 -2.87 2.36
N TYR A 32 -13.38 -4.11 2.65
CA TYR A 32 -12.64 -4.45 3.87
C TYR A 32 -11.24 -4.98 3.58
N ALA A 33 -10.29 -4.68 4.46
CA ALA A 33 -8.90 -5.11 4.33
C ALA A 33 -8.73 -6.63 4.16
N PRO A 34 -9.44 -7.51 4.90
CA PRO A 34 -9.36 -8.96 4.69
C PRO A 34 -9.78 -9.42 3.29
N LEU A 35 -10.79 -8.78 2.69
CA LEU A 35 -11.23 -9.12 1.34
C LEU A 35 -10.23 -8.64 0.29
N ARG A 36 -9.72 -7.40 0.43
CA ARG A 36 -8.64 -6.88 -0.40
C ARG A 36 -7.39 -7.77 -0.35
N ALA A 37 -6.98 -8.18 0.85
CA ALA A 37 -5.87 -9.10 1.03
C ALA A 37 -6.13 -10.44 0.32
N SER A 38 -7.35 -10.97 0.40
CA SER A 38 -7.74 -12.22 -0.26
C SER A 38 -7.71 -12.12 -1.78
N LEU A 39 -8.19 -11.01 -2.35
CA LEU A 39 -8.10 -10.72 -3.80
C LEU A 39 -6.64 -10.68 -4.27
N LEU A 40 -5.81 -9.94 -3.53
CA LEU A 40 -4.40 -9.79 -3.87
C LEU A 40 -3.60 -11.09 -3.69
N ALA A 41 -3.96 -11.93 -2.71
CA ALA A 41 -3.34 -13.23 -2.48
C ALA A 41 -3.55 -14.23 -3.63
N GLN A 42 -4.59 -14.08 -4.45
CA GLN A 42 -4.75 -14.92 -5.65
C GLN A 42 -3.74 -14.56 -6.75
N VAL A 43 -3.28 -13.30 -6.76
CA VAL A 43 -2.32 -12.77 -7.73
C VAL A 43 -0.88 -12.95 -7.23
N LEU A 44 -0.69 -12.76 -5.93
CA LEU A 44 0.59 -12.95 -5.27
C LEU A 44 0.80 -14.43 -4.93
N GLY A 45 1.89 -15.03 -5.43
CA GLY A 45 2.26 -16.39 -5.02
C GLY A 45 2.56 -16.48 -3.51
N ARG A 46 2.37 -17.67 -2.91
CA ARG A 46 2.50 -17.94 -1.46
C ARG A 46 3.79 -17.44 -0.80
N ASP A 47 4.88 -17.33 -1.55
CA ASP A 47 6.20 -16.89 -1.07
C ASP A 47 6.45 -15.38 -1.29
N SER A 48 5.39 -14.57 -1.36
CA SER A 48 5.49 -13.12 -1.64
C SER A 48 5.02 -12.29 -0.45
N ILE A 49 5.68 -11.15 -0.24
CA ILE A 49 5.29 -10.14 0.74
C ILE A 49 4.81 -8.93 -0.05
N ALA A 50 3.55 -8.52 0.13
CA ALA A 50 3.05 -7.29 -0.48
C ALA A 50 3.72 -6.08 0.19
N THR A 51 4.12 -5.09 -0.61
CA THR A 51 4.83 -3.89 -0.15
C THR A 51 4.25 -2.64 -0.80
N THR A 52 4.69 -1.46 -0.32
CA THR A 52 4.37 -0.14 -0.91
C THR A 52 2.88 0.02 -1.26
N LEU A 53 2.54 0.34 -2.52
CA LEU A 53 1.17 0.63 -2.96
C LEU A 53 0.23 -0.57 -2.88
N SER A 54 0.73 -1.80 -3.05
CA SER A 54 -0.12 -3.00 -2.87
C SER A 54 -0.47 -3.24 -1.40
N ALA A 55 0.48 -3.04 -0.48
CA ALA A 55 0.18 -3.10 0.96
C ALA A 55 -0.76 -1.94 1.36
N MET A 56 -0.49 -0.73 0.87
CA MET A 56 -1.33 0.45 1.09
C MET A 56 -2.77 0.23 0.65
N TRP A 57 -2.98 -0.33 -0.54
CA TRP A 57 -4.30 -0.67 -1.04
C TRP A 57 -5.02 -1.69 -0.15
N VAL A 58 -4.31 -2.70 0.37
CA VAL A 58 -4.90 -3.63 1.34
C VAL A 58 -5.38 -2.90 2.60
N TYR A 59 -4.59 -2.00 3.19
CA TYR A 59 -5.00 -1.27 4.39
C TYR A 59 -6.16 -0.31 4.13
N THR A 60 -6.11 0.44 3.05
CA THR A 60 -6.92 1.66 2.88
C THR A 60 -7.98 1.57 1.78
N GLY A 61 -7.86 0.59 0.87
CA GLY A 61 -8.61 0.54 -0.38
C GLY A 61 -8.18 1.60 -1.41
N TYR A 62 -7.23 2.47 -1.06
CA TYR A 62 -6.79 3.57 -1.90
C TYR A 62 -5.67 3.15 -2.85
N TRP A 63 -5.76 3.61 -4.09
CA TRP A 63 -4.70 3.56 -5.09
C TRP A 63 -4.51 4.97 -5.68
N PRO A 64 -3.26 5.49 -5.80
CA PRO A 64 -3.04 6.82 -6.37
C PRO A 64 -3.53 6.95 -7.81
N ALA A 65 -4.32 7.98 -8.09
CA ALA A 65 -4.97 8.17 -9.40
C ALA A 65 -3.97 8.42 -10.55
N ASP A 66 -2.79 8.94 -10.24
CA ASP A 66 -1.69 9.22 -11.18
C ASP A 66 -0.76 8.01 -11.38
N ARG A 67 -1.06 6.86 -10.77
CA ARG A 67 -0.28 5.64 -10.89
C ARG A 67 -1.09 4.54 -11.57
N LEU A 68 -0.51 3.95 -12.60
CA LEU A 68 -1.03 2.70 -13.15
C LEU A 68 -1.04 1.63 -12.06
N ILE A 69 -2.13 0.86 -12.00
CA ILE A 69 -2.23 -0.27 -11.09
C ILE A 69 -1.14 -1.27 -11.40
N ARG A 70 -0.43 -1.72 -10.36
CA ARG A 70 0.66 -2.69 -10.45
C ARG A 70 0.74 -3.52 -9.18
N ILE A 71 1.38 -4.68 -9.28
CA ILE A 71 1.63 -5.53 -8.12
C ILE A 71 3.01 -5.21 -7.56
N CYS A 72 3.04 -4.62 -6.36
CA CYS A 72 4.25 -4.34 -5.60
C CYS A 72 4.47 -5.43 -4.56
N SER A 73 5.50 -6.24 -4.75
CA SER A 73 5.86 -7.28 -3.80
C SER A 73 7.33 -7.62 -3.84
N VAL A 74 7.80 -8.28 -2.77
CA VAL A 74 9.12 -8.90 -2.71
C VAL A 74 8.96 -10.39 -2.42
N ARG A 75 9.75 -11.22 -3.10
CA ARG A 75 9.78 -12.67 -2.78
C ARG A 75 10.47 -12.88 -1.43
N ALA A 76 9.83 -13.63 -0.53
CA ALA A 76 10.33 -13.94 0.81
C ALA A 76 11.69 -14.66 0.79
N LYS A 77 11.92 -15.48 -0.24
CA LYS A 77 13.17 -16.22 -0.49
C LYS A 77 14.17 -15.47 -1.37
N SER A 78 13.89 -14.22 -1.77
CA SER A 78 14.84 -13.43 -2.56
C SER A 78 16.14 -13.20 -1.80
N ARG A 79 17.27 -13.34 -2.50
CA ARG A 79 18.62 -13.02 -2.00
C ARG A 79 19.17 -11.70 -2.56
N THR A 80 18.57 -11.19 -3.62
CA THR A 80 19.03 -9.99 -4.34
C THR A 80 18.36 -8.71 -3.87
N ILE A 81 17.20 -8.82 -3.22
CA ILE A 81 16.41 -7.69 -2.73
C ILE A 81 16.40 -7.75 -1.20
N ARG A 82 16.71 -6.62 -0.56
CA ARG A 82 16.55 -6.48 0.89
C ARG A 82 15.07 -6.62 1.24
N LYS A 83 14.73 -7.67 1.97
CA LYS A 83 13.37 -7.92 2.45
C LYS A 83 13.09 -7.16 3.74
N PRO A 84 11.82 -6.79 4.01
CA PRO A 84 11.40 -6.28 5.31
C PRO A 84 11.81 -7.26 6.41
N ALA A 85 12.25 -6.78 7.58
CA ALA A 85 12.55 -7.65 8.71
C ALA A 85 11.28 -8.35 9.22
N PRO A 86 11.36 -9.50 9.92
CA PRO A 86 10.18 -10.22 10.42
C PRO A 86 9.18 -9.34 11.21
N GLU A 87 9.68 -8.45 12.04
CA GLU A 87 8.93 -7.47 12.85
C GLU A 87 8.25 -6.38 12.01
N GLU A 88 8.72 -6.14 10.79
CA GLU A 88 8.13 -5.21 9.82
C GLU A 88 7.08 -5.88 8.93
N ARG A 89 6.68 -7.13 9.24
CA ARG A 89 5.70 -7.90 8.49
C ARG A 89 4.49 -8.23 9.34
N GLN A 90 3.35 -8.34 8.70
CA GLN A 90 2.13 -8.89 9.30
C GLN A 90 1.35 -9.74 8.30
N SER A 91 0.25 -10.32 8.76
CA SER A 91 -0.64 -11.15 7.96
C SER A 91 -2.08 -10.66 8.07
N ILE A 92 -2.73 -10.46 6.92
CA ILE A 92 -4.16 -10.15 6.84
C ILE A 92 -4.78 -11.18 5.91
N ALA A 93 -5.78 -11.93 6.39
CA ALA A 93 -6.43 -13.01 5.63
C ALA A 93 -5.44 -13.99 4.94
N GLY A 94 -4.31 -14.29 5.59
CA GLY A 94 -3.29 -15.19 5.06
C GLY A 94 -2.31 -14.57 4.05
N LEU A 95 -2.53 -13.33 3.62
CA LEU A 95 -1.55 -12.58 2.83
C LEU A 95 -0.48 -11.98 3.74
N CYS A 96 0.80 -12.25 3.46
CA CYS A 96 1.91 -11.56 4.11
C CYS A 96 2.14 -10.19 3.47
N LEU A 97 2.25 -9.14 4.27
CA LEU A 97 2.50 -7.77 3.84
C LEU A 97 3.32 -6.98 4.86
N THR A 98 3.89 -5.86 4.45
CA THR A 98 4.57 -4.93 5.36
C THR A 98 3.61 -4.33 6.37
N THR A 99 4.06 -4.11 7.62
CA THR A 99 3.29 -3.35 8.62
C THR A 99 2.97 -1.94 8.10
N LEU A 100 1.98 -1.28 8.68
CA LEU A 100 1.57 0.04 8.21
C LEU A 100 2.69 1.11 8.34
N PRO A 101 3.43 1.22 9.47
CA PRO A 101 4.62 2.10 9.54
C PRO A 101 5.65 1.80 8.45
N ARG A 102 5.91 0.51 8.21
CA ARG A 102 6.86 0.09 7.19
C ARG A 102 6.38 0.45 5.80
N THR A 103 5.10 0.26 5.53
CA THR A 103 4.47 0.58 4.24
C THR A 103 4.60 2.06 3.93
N ILE A 104 4.31 2.94 4.91
CA ILE A 104 4.52 4.39 4.78
C ILE A 104 5.99 4.70 4.47
N THR A 105 6.92 4.12 5.24
CA THR A 105 8.36 4.30 5.03
C THR A 105 8.78 3.89 3.61
N ASP A 106 8.31 2.73 3.14
CA ASP A 106 8.65 2.23 1.81
C ASP A 106 8.10 3.11 0.70
N ILE A 107 6.89 3.67 0.86
CA ILE A 107 6.30 4.61 -0.08
C ILE A 107 7.14 5.89 -0.16
N PHE A 108 7.48 6.53 0.98
CA PHE A 108 8.31 7.73 0.99
C PHE A 108 9.72 7.53 0.43
N ARG A 109 10.22 6.29 0.38
CA ARG A 109 11.53 5.96 -0.20
C ARG A 109 11.49 5.65 -1.69
N GLN A 110 10.34 5.28 -2.23
CA GLN A 110 10.23 4.66 -3.56
C GLN A 110 9.31 5.42 -4.51
N GLU A 111 8.35 6.18 -3.98
CA GLU A 111 7.44 7.01 -4.75
C GLU A 111 7.83 8.48 -4.64
N GLU A 112 7.34 9.27 -5.60
CA GLU A 112 7.43 10.73 -5.56
C GLU A 112 6.75 11.28 -4.29
N LEU A 113 7.26 12.42 -3.80
CA LEU A 113 6.90 12.96 -2.49
C LEU A 113 5.40 13.31 -2.39
N ASP A 114 4.79 13.80 -3.46
CA ASP A 114 3.38 14.14 -3.55
C ASP A 114 2.46 12.91 -3.42
N VAL A 115 2.82 11.81 -4.09
CA VAL A 115 2.13 10.52 -3.97
C VAL A 115 2.28 9.97 -2.55
N ALA A 116 3.50 10.05 -2.00
CA ALA A 116 3.78 9.57 -0.66
C ALA A 116 2.98 10.33 0.41
N ILE A 117 2.91 11.65 0.31
CA ILE A 117 2.09 12.50 1.18
C ILE A 117 0.62 12.12 1.05
N THR A 118 0.11 11.95 -0.17
CA THR A 118 -1.30 11.59 -0.38
C THR A 118 -1.64 10.24 0.24
N CYS A 119 -0.76 9.23 0.08
CA CYS A 119 -0.94 7.95 0.75
C CYS A 119 -0.93 8.07 2.28
N ALA A 120 -0.01 8.84 2.85
CA ALA A 120 0.03 9.06 4.30
C ALA A 120 -1.22 9.80 4.80
N LEU A 121 -1.72 10.79 4.05
CA LEU A 121 -2.98 11.47 4.38
C LEU A 121 -4.17 10.52 4.36
N GLU A 122 -4.22 9.55 3.43
CA GLU A 122 -5.28 8.53 3.41
C GLU A 122 -5.23 7.62 4.64
N VAL A 123 -4.04 7.24 5.10
CA VAL A 123 -3.87 6.50 6.35
C VAL A 123 -4.35 7.31 7.56
N ALA A 124 -3.97 8.59 7.64
CA ALA A 124 -4.37 9.48 8.72
C ALA A 124 -5.89 9.75 8.72
N ARG A 125 -6.47 9.99 7.54
CA ARG A 125 -7.91 10.22 7.36
C ARG A 125 -8.74 9.04 7.87
N GLN A 126 -8.25 7.82 7.67
CA GLN A 126 -8.90 6.59 8.14
C GLN A 126 -8.50 6.19 9.57
N ARG A 127 -7.60 6.94 10.22
CA ARG A 127 -7.10 6.67 11.58
C ARG A 127 -6.56 5.26 11.76
N LEU A 128 -5.83 4.78 10.75
CA LEU A 128 -5.30 3.40 10.75
C LEU A 128 -3.95 3.28 11.46
N LEU A 129 -3.31 4.41 11.77
CA LEU A 129 -2.01 4.45 12.41
C LEU A 129 -2.01 5.41 13.60
N GLU A 130 -1.58 4.88 14.75
CA GLU A 130 -1.41 5.62 16.00
C GLU A 130 -0.10 6.43 16.00
N ALA A 131 0.04 7.34 16.96
CA ALA A 131 1.17 8.28 17.04
C ALA A 131 2.55 7.58 17.10
N ASP A 132 2.66 6.48 17.83
CA ASP A 132 3.88 5.66 17.91
C ASP A 132 4.26 5.05 16.56
N GLY A 133 3.26 4.61 15.79
CA GLY A 133 3.44 4.09 14.44
C GLY A 133 3.93 5.14 13.45
N TRP A 134 3.45 6.39 13.58
CA TRP A 134 3.94 7.51 12.78
C TRP A 134 5.39 7.86 13.13
N GLU A 135 5.73 7.88 14.42
CA GLU A 135 7.09 8.16 14.87
C GLU A 135 8.06 7.08 14.37
N ALA A 136 7.69 5.80 14.50
CA ALA A 136 8.48 4.70 13.97
C ALA A 136 8.71 4.81 12.44
N ALA A 137 7.72 5.29 11.68
CA ALA A 137 7.90 5.53 10.24
C ALA A 137 8.89 6.68 9.99
N ALA A 138 8.79 7.78 10.75
CA ALA A 138 9.68 8.94 10.62
C ALA A 138 11.14 8.59 10.99
N GLU A 139 11.35 7.86 12.08
CA GLU A 139 12.68 7.41 12.53
C GLU A 139 13.40 6.57 11.48
N ASN A 140 12.64 5.76 10.73
CA ASN A 140 13.19 4.94 9.65
C ASN A 140 13.58 5.75 8.40
N LEU A 141 13.10 6.99 8.23
CA LEU A 141 13.47 7.87 7.11
C LEU A 141 14.78 8.61 7.37
N THR A 142 15.89 7.86 7.47
CA THR A 142 17.23 8.38 7.80
C THR A 142 17.99 8.93 6.59
N GLY A 143 18.83 9.95 6.81
CA GLY A 143 19.64 10.60 5.77
C GLY A 143 19.11 11.97 5.33
N ARG A 144 20.01 12.81 4.80
CA ARG A 144 19.69 14.20 4.40
C ARG A 144 18.68 14.29 3.26
N HIS A 145 18.75 13.36 2.30
CA HIS A 145 17.85 13.33 1.15
C HIS A 145 16.40 12.98 1.52
N LEU A 146 16.16 12.38 2.70
CA LEU A 146 14.81 12.06 3.21
C LEU A 146 14.31 13.07 4.24
N ALA A 147 14.99 14.20 4.44
CA ALA A 147 14.58 15.19 5.45
C ALA A 147 13.17 15.75 5.19
N ALA A 148 12.83 16.03 3.93
CA ALA A 148 11.50 16.50 3.54
C ALA A 148 10.42 15.45 3.80
N ALA A 149 10.70 14.18 3.47
CA ALA A 149 9.80 13.05 3.75
C ALA A 149 9.53 12.92 5.26
N ARG A 150 10.58 12.99 6.08
CA ARG A 150 10.46 12.93 7.55
C ARG A 150 9.64 14.09 8.10
N ALA A 151 9.91 15.31 7.64
CA ALA A 151 9.14 16.49 8.05
C ALA A 151 7.66 16.36 7.67
N ALA A 152 7.35 15.84 6.49
CA ALA A 152 5.98 15.59 6.06
C ALA A 152 5.28 14.55 6.95
N VAL A 153 5.94 13.44 7.28
CA VAL A 153 5.38 12.42 8.19
C VAL A 153 5.06 13.01 9.56
N HIS A 154 5.98 13.77 10.17
CA HIS A 154 5.71 14.41 11.46
C HIS A 154 4.55 15.42 11.39
N ALA A 155 4.46 16.20 10.31
CA ALA A 155 3.37 17.17 10.14
C ALA A 155 2.00 16.49 10.00
N ILE A 156 1.95 15.31 9.36
CA ILE A 156 0.73 14.51 9.24
C ILE A 156 0.35 13.89 10.60
N ALA A 157 1.34 13.41 11.37
CA ALA A 157 1.12 12.79 12.68
C ALA A 157 0.54 13.76 13.74
N GLN A 158 0.66 15.07 13.54
CA GLN A 158 0.17 16.11 14.46
C GLN A 158 -1.29 16.52 14.21
N ARG A 159 -1.96 15.93 13.20
CA ARG A 159 -3.37 16.24 12.84
C ARG A 159 -4.34 15.23 13.41
#